data_AF-Q1N5P6-F1
#
_entry.id   AF-Q1N5P6-F1
#
_cell.length_a   1.000
_cell.length_b   1.000
_cell.length_c   1.000
_cell.angle_alpha   90.00
_cell.angle_beta   90.00
_cell.angle_gamma   90.00
#
_symmetry.space_group_name_H-M   'P 1'
#
loop_
_entity.id
_entity.type
_entity.pdbx_description
1 polymer ?
#
loop_
_entity_poly.entity_id
_entity_poly.type
_entity_poly.pdbx_seq_one_letter_code
_entity_poly.pdbx_strand_id
1 'polypeptide(L)'
;MNRTLYYNYIDEKLHALAIRIDTNGKLNLLQLHMHSESFYLHFLNLLYGYALENLNKTLQNVEAIDLIDHKNMLIVQVSATSTKAKVESALGKDIIKKFPSYRFLFLSISKDASNLRKMKFKNPHGISFSPTSDILDTRSILDEVLNKKIVEQKEVYEFVKNELGSEIDAVKLDSNLAMIINILAKEDWNDDSHVEPVHKFEIDRKILHNQLDKAKCLIEEYCLYHGKVDSKYSEFDSMGSNKSTSVLAKIKREYLNKKDSGSPDEVFFSVIEVLKGKVIESANYSQIPIDELELCIDILVVDAFIRCKIMESPEGYMYAAS
;
A
#
# COMPACT_ATOMS: atom_id res chain seq x y z
N MET A 1 16.20 5.68 -14.85
CA MET A 1 17.47 5.13 -14.32
C MET A 1 17.19 4.56 -12.94
N ASN A 2 17.46 3.26 -12.68
CA ASN A 2 16.98 2.61 -11.45
C ASN A 2 17.50 3.25 -10.15
N ARG A 3 18.74 3.79 -10.16
CA ARG A 3 19.30 4.57 -9.05
C ARG A 3 18.38 5.73 -8.62
N THR A 4 17.90 6.50 -9.59
CA THR A 4 17.02 7.64 -9.35
C THR A 4 15.69 7.21 -8.76
N LEU A 5 15.14 6.08 -9.21
CA LEU A 5 13.87 5.55 -8.69
C LEU A 5 14.00 5.12 -7.23
N TYR A 6 15.04 4.35 -6.90
CA TYR A 6 15.29 3.90 -5.52
C TYR A 6 15.54 5.07 -4.58
N TYR A 7 16.42 5.99 -4.99
CA TYR A 7 16.75 7.16 -4.19
C TYR A 7 15.53 8.04 -3.95
N ASN A 8 14.76 8.39 -4.99
CA ASN A 8 13.60 9.27 -4.85
C ASN A 8 12.54 8.68 -3.91
N TYR A 9 12.33 7.36 -3.96
CA TYR A 9 11.40 6.70 -3.05
C TYR A 9 11.86 6.77 -1.59
N ILE A 10 13.15 6.48 -1.35
CA ILE A 10 13.74 6.57 0.00
C ILE A 10 13.65 8.01 0.52
N ASP A 11 14.01 8.98 -0.32
CA ASP A 11 13.94 10.42 -0.05
C ASP A 11 12.54 10.86 0.38
N GLU A 12 11.52 10.52 -0.41
CA GLU A 12 10.13 10.85 -0.11
C GLU A 12 9.69 10.25 1.23
N LYS A 13 9.91 8.94 1.45
CA LYS A 13 9.43 8.25 2.66
C LYS A 13 10.13 8.72 3.93
N LEU A 14 11.44 8.97 3.88
CA LEU A 14 12.16 9.48 5.05
C LEU A 14 11.74 10.92 5.40
N HIS A 15 11.54 11.79 4.42
CA HIS A 15 11.03 13.14 4.67
C HIS A 15 9.59 13.12 5.19
N ALA A 16 8.72 12.29 4.61
CA ALA A 16 7.35 12.13 5.09
C ALA A 16 7.32 11.64 6.55
N LEU A 17 8.17 10.66 6.89
CA LEU A 17 8.31 10.18 8.26
C LEU A 17 8.78 11.30 9.21
N ALA A 18 9.81 12.06 8.84
CA ALA A 18 10.33 13.16 9.64
C ALA A 18 9.27 14.25 9.94
N ILE A 19 8.44 14.58 8.96
CA ILE A 19 7.32 15.54 9.09
C ILE A 19 6.22 14.97 10.00
N ARG A 20 5.89 13.68 9.86
CA ARG A 20 4.89 13.02 10.73
C ARG A 20 5.36 12.97 12.17
N ILE A 21 6.63 12.67 12.41
CA ILE A 21 7.23 12.71 13.76
C ILE A 21 7.13 14.11 14.35
N ASP A 22 7.46 15.16 13.59
CA ASP A 22 7.35 16.55 14.07
C ASP A 22 5.92 16.91 14.45
N THR A 23 4.98 16.63 13.55
CA THR A 23 3.56 16.97 13.71
C THR A 23 2.96 16.21 14.89
N ASN A 24 3.19 14.90 14.98
CA ASN A 24 2.67 14.08 16.06
C ASN A 24 3.29 14.46 17.41
N GLY A 25 4.58 14.80 17.45
CA GLY A 25 5.25 15.30 18.65
C GLY A 25 4.60 16.59 19.15
N LYS A 26 4.25 17.53 18.27
CA LYS A 26 3.52 18.76 18.63
C LYS A 26 2.09 18.50 19.12
N LEU A 27 1.48 17.40 18.70
CA LEU A 27 0.16 16.95 19.14
C LEU A 27 0.20 16.04 20.38
N ASN A 28 1.37 15.85 21.00
CA ASN A 28 1.62 14.92 22.12
C ASN A 28 1.30 13.44 21.81
N LEU A 29 1.33 13.04 20.52
CA LEU A 29 1.11 11.66 20.06
C LEU A 29 2.45 10.92 19.93
N LEU A 30 2.98 10.40 21.03
CA LEU A 30 4.34 9.84 21.10
C LEU A 30 4.49 8.42 20.56
N GLN A 31 3.42 7.73 20.19
CA GLN A 31 3.49 6.35 19.67
C GLN A 31 4.42 6.22 18.47
N LEU A 32 4.37 7.20 17.55
CA LEU A 32 5.20 7.21 16.34
C LEU A 32 6.71 7.34 16.66
N HIS A 33 7.08 7.97 17.78
CA HIS A 33 8.46 8.09 18.20
C HIS A 33 9.04 6.71 18.59
N MET A 34 8.31 5.94 19.39
CA MET A 34 8.77 4.59 19.77
C MET A 34 8.88 3.67 18.55
N HIS A 35 7.93 3.73 17.63
CA HIS A 35 8.02 2.95 16.38
C HIS A 35 9.20 3.40 15.50
N SER A 36 9.49 4.69 15.47
CA SER A 36 10.63 5.22 14.70
C SER A 36 11.98 4.73 15.21
N GLU A 37 12.16 4.47 16.51
CA GLU A 37 13.40 3.89 17.04
C GLU A 37 13.68 2.51 16.46
N SER A 38 12.65 1.65 16.40
CA SER A 38 12.76 0.30 15.81
C SER A 38 13.08 0.36 14.33
N PHE A 39 12.45 1.28 13.60
CA PHE A 39 12.77 1.53 12.20
C PHE A 39 14.25 1.94 12.04
N TYR A 40 14.70 2.98 12.75
CA TYR A 40 16.06 3.50 12.63
C TYR A 40 17.13 2.51 13.12
N LEU A 41 16.82 1.63 14.08
CA LEU A 41 17.70 0.52 14.48
C LEU A 41 18.04 -0.36 13.28
N HIS A 42 17.03 -0.95 12.64
CA HIS A 42 17.25 -1.86 11.52
C HIS A 42 17.81 -1.12 10.30
N PHE A 43 17.36 0.11 10.09
CA PHE A 43 17.79 0.95 8.98
C PHE A 43 19.28 1.32 9.08
N LEU A 44 19.77 1.73 10.25
CA LEU A 44 21.18 2.04 10.45
C LEU A 44 22.07 0.79 10.42
N ASN A 45 21.57 -0.35 10.89
CA ASN A 45 22.28 -1.63 10.74
C ASN A 45 22.48 -1.97 9.26
N LEU A 46 21.45 -1.80 8.44
CA LEU A 46 21.53 -1.99 7.00
C LEU A 46 22.47 -0.99 6.32
N LEU A 47 22.37 0.29 6.68
CA LEU A 47 23.09 1.37 5.98
C LEU A 47 24.59 1.41 6.30
N TYR A 48 24.97 1.15 7.56
CA TYR A 48 26.35 1.29 8.04
C TYR A 48 27.00 -0.03 8.45
N GLY A 49 26.28 -1.16 8.40
CA GLY A 49 26.78 -2.45 8.87
C GLY A 49 26.92 -2.53 10.39
N TYR A 50 26.14 -1.74 11.12
CA TYR A 50 26.07 -1.79 12.57
C TYR A 50 25.31 -3.03 13.07
N ALA A 51 25.43 -3.29 14.36
CA ALA A 51 24.71 -4.31 15.12
C ALA A 51 24.00 -3.66 16.32
N LEU A 52 23.18 -2.64 16.03
CA LEU A 52 22.40 -1.91 17.02
C LEU A 52 21.28 -2.78 17.59
N GLU A 53 21.10 -2.65 18.90
CA GLU A 53 20.06 -3.27 19.70
C GLU A 53 19.39 -2.19 20.56
N ASN A 54 18.10 -2.36 20.87
CA ASN A 54 17.38 -1.40 21.72
C ASN A 54 17.78 -1.60 23.19
N LEU A 55 18.38 -0.57 23.80
CA LEU A 55 18.89 -0.68 25.17
C LEU A 55 17.78 -0.82 26.21
N ASN A 56 16.58 -0.28 25.92
CA ASN A 56 15.42 -0.37 26.82
C ASN A 56 14.95 -1.82 27.04
N LYS A 57 15.33 -2.77 26.17
CA LYS A 57 15.06 -4.22 26.38
C LYS A 57 15.93 -4.83 27.48
N THR A 58 17.14 -4.32 27.68
CA THR A 58 18.13 -4.88 28.61
C THR A 58 18.17 -4.12 29.93
N LEU A 59 17.92 -2.81 29.89
CA LEU A 59 17.88 -1.93 31.05
C LEU A 59 16.66 -1.01 30.93
N GLN A 60 15.70 -1.13 31.84
CA GLN A 60 14.54 -0.24 31.85
C GLN A 60 14.95 1.19 32.20
N ASN A 61 14.36 2.17 31.51
CA ASN A 61 14.48 3.61 31.78
C ASN A 61 15.92 4.16 31.68
N VAL A 62 16.71 3.70 30.70
CA VAL A 62 18.02 4.31 30.46
C VAL A 62 17.83 5.66 29.77
N GLU A 63 17.86 6.73 30.57
CA GLU A 63 17.84 8.07 30.03
C GLU A 63 19.12 8.34 29.20
N ALA A 64 18.91 8.86 27.97
CA ALA A 64 19.91 9.35 27.02
C ALA A 64 20.61 8.34 26.08
N ILE A 65 20.36 7.04 26.20
CA ILE A 65 20.84 6.05 25.23
C ILE A 65 19.67 5.18 24.80
N ASP A 66 19.31 5.25 23.52
CA ASP A 66 18.16 4.51 22.97
C ASP A 66 18.63 3.20 22.33
N LEU A 67 19.73 3.25 21.57
CA LEU A 67 20.31 2.09 20.89
C LEU A 67 21.78 1.88 21.27
N ILE A 68 22.23 0.63 21.28
CA ILE A 68 23.61 0.24 21.58
C ILE A 68 24.11 -0.82 20.60
N ASP A 69 25.37 -0.75 20.22
CA ASP A 69 26.07 -1.76 19.44
C ASP A 69 27.37 -2.13 20.17
N HIS A 70 27.40 -3.35 20.70
CA HIS A 70 28.54 -3.88 21.44
C HIS A 70 29.69 -4.33 20.53
N LYS A 71 29.45 -4.58 19.25
CA LYS A 71 30.47 -5.03 18.29
C LYS A 71 31.28 -3.85 17.77
N ASN A 72 30.62 -2.76 17.43
CA ASN A 72 31.26 -1.53 16.95
C ASN A 72 31.51 -0.50 18.07
N MET A 73 31.17 -0.84 19.32
CA MET A 73 31.32 0.02 20.49
C MET A 73 30.65 1.39 20.26
N LEU A 74 29.38 1.37 19.85
CA LEU A 74 28.61 2.56 19.50
C LEU A 74 27.37 2.67 20.40
N ILE A 75 27.10 3.87 20.88
CA ILE A 75 25.81 4.20 21.52
C ILE A 75 25.13 5.30 20.72
N VAL A 76 23.82 5.17 20.54
CA VAL A 76 23.01 6.09 19.72
C VAL A 76 21.91 6.69 20.56
N GLN A 77 21.80 8.01 20.51
CA GLN A 77 20.62 8.72 20.97
C GLN A 77 19.75 9.08 19.77
N VAL A 78 18.48 8.67 19.81
CA VAL A 78 17.46 8.99 18.83
C VAL A 78 16.61 10.15 19.36
N SER A 79 16.48 11.22 18.58
CA SER A 79 15.78 12.42 19.02
C SER A 79 15.01 13.09 17.90
N ALA A 80 13.76 13.47 18.17
CA ALA A 80 12.98 14.32 17.27
C ALA A 80 13.33 15.81 17.35
N THR A 81 14.22 16.19 18.27
CA THR A 81 14.72 17.57 18.41
C THR A 81 16.21 17.63 18.13
N SER A 82 16.68 18.71 17.50
CA SER A 82 18.09 18.92 17.14
C SER A 82 18.67 20.17 17.82
N THR A 83 18.58 20.26 19.14
CA THR A 83 19.15 21.39 19.89
C THR A 83 20.48 21.03 20.53
N LYS A 84 21.38 22.01 20.67
CA LYS A 84 22.65 21.84 21.39
C LYS A 84 22.42 21.36 22.82
N ALA A 85 21.43 21.92 23.51
CA ALA A 85 21.06 21.53 24.86
C ALA A 85 20.67 20.05 24.96
N LYS A 86 20.01 19.49 23.94
CA LYS A 86 19.63 18.07 23.93
C LYS A 86 20.85 17.16 23.85
N VAL A 87 21.82 17.49 22.99
CA VAL A 87 23.07 16.74 22.86
C VAL A 87 23.91 16.85 24.13
N GLU A 88 24.10 18.06 24.67
CA GLU A 88 24.87 18.26 25.92
C GLU A 88 24.19 17.58 27.12
N SER A 89 22.84 17.58 27.15
CA SER A 89 22.09 16.86 28.18
C SER A 89 22.38 15.37 28.14
N ALA A 90 22.47 14.75 26.96
CA ALA A 90 22.80 13.34 26.81
C ALA A 90 24.24 13.03 27.21
N LEU A 91 25.19 13.80 26.68
CA LEU A 91 26.62 13.68 27.02
C LEU A 91 26.90 13.92 28.51
N GLY A 92 26.02 14.67 29.20
CA GLY A 92 26.13 14.96 30.62
C GLY A 92 25.59 13.87 31.55
N LYS A 93 24.82 12.90 31.07
CA LYS A 93 24.23 11.87 31.93
C LYS A 93 25.28 10.90 32.47
N ASP A 94 25.12 10.49 33.73
CA ASP A 94 26.07 9.58 34.39
C ASP A 94 26.16 8.20 33.74
N ILE A 95 25.12 7.77 33.01
CA ILE A 95 25.15 6.50 32.28
C ILE A 95 26.31 6.43 31.27
N ILE A 96 26.69 7.57 30.68
CA ILE A 96 27.79 7.67 29.71
C ILE A 96 29.12 7.20 30.32
N LYS A 97 29.31 7.37 31.64
CA LYS A 97 30.51 6.91 32.36
C LYS A 97 30.70 5.39 32.30
N LYS A 98 29.62 4.62 32.09
CA LYS A 98 29.70 3.16 31.96
C LYS A 98 30.26 2.71 30.62
N PHE A 99 30.39 3.62 29.65
CA PHE A 99 30.78 3.33 28.27
C PHE A 99 32.00 4.16 27.81
N PRO A 100 33.13 4.13 28.55
CA PRO A 100 34.27 5.00 28.25
C PRO A 100 34.93 4.72 26.90
N SER A 101 34.86 3.47 26.43
CA SER A 101 35.45 3.03 25.15
C SER A 101 34.47 3.10 23.97
N TYR A 102 33.25 3.60 24.18
CA TYR A 102 32.24 3.68 23.14
C TYR A 102 32.30 5.04 22.43
N ARG A 103 31.83 5.06 21.18
CA ARG A 103 31.52 6.29 20.44
C ARG A 103 30.06 6.66 20.64
N PHE A 104 29.80 7.94 20.87
CA PHE A 104 28.45 8.48 20.97
C PHE A 104 28.00 9.01 19.61
N LEU A 105 26.79 8.66 19.18
CA LEU A 105 26.16 9.15 17.96
C LEU A 105 24.79 9.75 18.29
N PHE A 106 24.51 10.91 17.72
CA PHE A 106 23.25 11.60 17.85
C PHE A 106 22.47 11.54 16.53
N LEU A 107 21.28 10.95 16.55
CA LEU A 107 20.39 10.84 15.41
C LEU A 107 19.19 11.77 15.57
N SER A 108 19.09 12.76 14.68
CA SER A 108 17.91 13.60 14.54
C SER A 108 16.95 13.00 13.51
N ILE A 109 15.77 12.57 13.97
CA ILE A 109 14.77 11.85 13.15
C ILE A 109 13.69 12.76 12.54
N SER A 110 13.70 14.04 12.89
CA SER A 110 12.63 14.98 12.50
C SER A 110 13.13 16.36 12.07
N LYS A 111 14.24 16.84 12.66
CA LYS A 111 14.78 18.18 12.39
C LYS A 111 16.13 18.10 11.71
N ASP A 112 16.44 19.11 10.90
CA ASP A 112 17.79 19.30 10.38
C ASP A 112 18.78 19.49 11.54
N ALA A 113 19.93 18.82 11.47
CA ALA A 113 20.98 18.88 12.48
C ALA A 113 22.30 19.42 11.89
N SER A 114 22.28 19.96 10.68
CA SER A 114 23.48 20.42 9.96
C SER A 114 24.24 21.51 10.72
N ASN A 115 23.53 22.38 11.43
CA ASN A 115 24.14 23.41 12.26
C ASN A 115 24.87 22.84 13.49
N LEU A 116 24.37 21.75 14.08
CA LEU A 116 24.99 21.12 15.24
C LEU A 116 26.38 20.57 14.93
N ARG A 117 26.61 20.11 13.68
CA ARG A 117 27.90 19.58 13.21
C ARG A 117 29.04 20.60 13.28
N LYS A 118 28.71 21.90 13.30
CA LYS A 118 29.68 23.01 13.35
C LYS A 118 29.93 23.51 14.79
N MET A 119 29.18 23.00 15.77
CA MET A 119 29.23 23.47 17.14
C MET A 119 30.22 22.69 18.00
N LYS A 120 30.64 23.30 19.11
CA LYS A 120 31.36 22.63 20.20
C LYS A 120 30.40 22.29 21.34
N PHE A 121 30.60 21.14 21.96
CA PHE A 121 29.74 20.59 23.01
C PHE A 121 30.53 20.36 24.29
N LYS A 122 29.87 20.57 25.43
CA LYS A 122 30.38 20.11 26.73
C LYS A 122 30.26 18.59 26.80
N ASN A 123 31.38 17.91 26.97
CA ASN A 123 31.46 16.46 27.12
C ASN A 123 32.18 16.13 28.45
N PRO A 124 31.46 16.21 29.59
CA PRO A 124 32.08 16.09 30.91
C PRO A 124 32.66 14.71 31.20
N HIS A 125 32.14 13.67 30.54
CA HIS A 125 32.57 12.28 30.74
C HIS A 125 33.60 11.81 29.71
N GLY A 126 33.95 12.66 28.73
CA GLY A 126 35.03 12.40 27.78
C GLY A 126 34.77 11.27 26.78
N ILE A 127 33.50 10.90 26.54
CA ILE A 127 33.17 9.85 25.55
C ILE A 127 33.60 10.26 24.15
N SER A 128 33.97 9.31 23.29
CA SER A 128 34.34 9.61 21.90
C SER A 128 33.13 10.20 21.16
N PHE A 129 33.24 11.47 20.75
CA PHE A 129 32.19 12.19 20.03
C PHE A 129 32.78 13.29 19.14
N SER A 130 32.53 13.17 17.85
CA SER A 130 32.90 14.13 16.82
C SER A 130 31.63 14.67 16.14
N PRO A 131 31.24 15.93 16.40
CA PRO A 131 30.01 16.50 15.86
C PRO A 131 29.88 16.43 14.33
N THR A 132 31.00 16.44 13.60
CA THR A 132 31.02 16.41 12.14
C THR A 132 30.57 15.07 11.57
N SER A 133 30.92 13.96 12.21
CA SER A 133 30.64 12.59 11.74
C SER A 133 29.56 11.89 12.56
N ASP A 134 29.37 12.28 13.82
CA ASP A 134 28.56 11.55 14.79
C ASP A 134 27.21 12.21 15.03
N ILE A 135 26.84 13.19 14.22
CA ILE A 135 25.50 13.77 14.17
C ILE A 135 24.86 13.41 12.85
N LEU A 136 23.84 12.57 12.91
CA LEU A 136 23.04 12.15 11.76
C LEU A 136 21.70 12.88 11.75
N ASP A 137 21.25 13.21 10.55
CA ASP A 137 19.92 13.69 10.20
C ASP A 137 19.48 13.08 8.86
N THR A 138 18.22 13.28 8.48
CA THR A 138 17.66 12.80 7.21
C THR A 138 18.56 13.13 6.02
N ARG A 139 19.11 14.34 5.96
CA ARG A 139 19.98 14.77 4.86
C ARG A 139 21.29 13.97 4.80
N SER A 140 21.99 13.79 5.92
CA SER A 140 23.24 13.00 5.95
C SER A 140 23.01 11.53 5.63
N ILE A 141 21.87 10.98 6.06
CA ILE A 141 21.46 9.61 5.73
C ILE A 141 21.23 9.48 4.23
N LEU A 142 20.51 10.43 3.62
CA LEU A 142 20.26 10.42 2.19
C LEU A 142 21.54 10.58 1.38
N ASP A 143 22.49 11.39 1.85
CA ASP A 143 23.81 11.51 1.23
C ASP A 143 24.57 10.17 1.25
N GLU A 144 24.53 9.44 2.38
CA GLU A 144 25.11 8.09 2.46
C GLU A 144 24.42 7.12 1.48
N VAL A 145 23.08 7.15 1.37
CA VAL A 145 22.32 6.34 0.40
C VAL A 145 22.71 6.69 -1.03
N LEU A 146 22.86 7.97 -1.36
CA LEU A 146 23.21 8.45 -2.70
C LEU A 146 24.57 7.90 -3.16
N ASN A 147 25.52 7.78 -2.23
CA ASN A 147 26.88 7.32 -2.50
C ASN A 147 27.04 5.79 -2.52
N LYS A 148 26.02 5.02 -2.15
CA LYS A 148 26.04 3.55 -2.19
C LYS A 148 25.99 2.97 -3.61
N LYS A 149 26.41 1.71 -3.73
CA LYS A 149 26.30 0.96 -5.00
C LYS A 149 24.83 0.66 -5.29
N ILE A 150 24.49 0.43 -6.56
CA ILE A 150 23.11 0.16 -6.99
C ILE A 150 22.47 -1.04 -6.26
N VAL A 151 23.25 -2.08 -5.96
CA VAL A 151 22.75 -3.27 -5.25
C VAL A 151 22.35 -2.90 -3.82
N GLU A 152 23.24 -2.20 -3.10
CA GLU A 152 22.99 -1.72 -1.75
C GLU A 152 21.84 -0.69 -1.72
N GLN A 153 21.76 0.22 -2.69
CA GLN A 153 20.64 1.16 -2.83
C GLN A 153 19.31 0.44 -3.00
N LYS A 154 19.29 -0.67 -3.75
CA LYS A 154 18.09 -1.50 -3.93
C LYS A 154 17.70 -2.17 -2.61
N GLU A 155 18.65 -2.72 -1.86
CA GLU A 155 18.39 -3.33 -0.55
C GLU A 155 17.77 -2.32 0.44
N VAL A 156 18.34 -1.11 0.49
CA VAL A 156 17.79 -0.01 1.30
C VAL A 156 16.38 0.38 0.83
N TYR A 157 16.15 0.45 -0.48
CA TYR A 157 14.84 0.72 -1.04
C TYR A 157 13.80 -0.33 -0.65
N GLU A 158 14.11 -1.62 -0.79
CA GLU A 158 13.18 -2.71 -0.44
C GLU A 158 12.87 -2.68 1.07
N PHE A 159 13.87 -2.43 1.92
CA PHE A 159 13.65 -2.27 3.35
C PHE A 159 12.71 -1.11 3.66
N VAL A 160 12.98 0.09 3.10
CA VAL A 160 12.13 1.28 3.32
C VAL A 160 10.73 1.07 2.79
N LYS A 161 10.58 0.38 1.65
CA LYS A 161 9.29 0.03 1.08
C LYS A 161 8.51 -0.95 1.96
N ASN A 162 9.15 -1.95 2.54
CA ASN A 162 8.47 -2.92 3.40
C ASN A 162 8.06 -2.32 4.74
N GLU A 163 8.84 -1.39 5.29
CA GLU A 163 8.56 -0.76 6.59
C GLU A 163 7.64 0.46 6.50
N LEU A 164 7.84 1.32 5.49
CA LEU A 164 7.16 2.62 5.36
C LEU A 164 6.27 2.72 4.13
N GLY A 165 6.36 1.77 3.20
CA GLY A 165 5.49 1.71 2.05
C GLY A 165 4.11 1.21 2.42
N SER A 166 3.10 1.76 1.77
CA SER A 166 1.80 1.10 1.67
C SER A 166 1.86 0.10 0.52
N GLU A 167 1.08 -0.99 0.58
CA GLU A 167 0.79 -1.81 -0.61
C GLU A 167 0.16 -1.00 -1.77
N ILE A 168 -0.18 0.28 -1.51
CA ILE A 168 -1.03 1.15 -2.32
C ILE A 168 -0.23 2.03 -3.30
N ASP A 169 1.10 2.12 -3.19
CA ASP A 169 1.94 2.97 -4.07
C ASP A 169 2.35 2.30 -5.41
N ALA A 170 1.62 1.30 -5.88
CA ALA A 170 1.59 1.05 -7.32
C ALA A 170 0.76 2.20 -7.93
N VAL A 171 1.32 2.93 -8.89
CA VAL A 171 0.57 3.91 -9.70
C VAL A 171 -0.73 3.23 -10.14
N LYS A 172 -1.85 3.59 -9.48
CA LYS A 172 -3.14 3.03 -9.81
C LYS A 172 -3.41 3.45 -11.25
N LEU A 173 -3.61 2.49 -12.14
CA LEU A 173 -3.96 2.78 -13.52
C LEU A 173 -5.47 3.00 -13.60
N ASP A 174 -5.89 3.81 -14.56
CA ASP A 174 -7.29 3.92 -14.91
C ASP A 174 -7.79 2.58 -15.45
N SER A 175 -9.00 2.22 -15.02
CA SER A 175 -9.66 0.98 -15.44
C SER A 175 -10.98 1.31 -16.13
N ASN A 176 -11.21 0.75 -17.31
CA ASN A 176 -12.52 0.82 -17.96
C ASN A 176 -13.60 0.11 -17.12
N LEU A 177 -13.22 -0.89 -16.31
CA LEU A 177 -14.13 -1.53 -15.35
C LEU A 177 -14.59 -0.53 -14.28
N ALA A 178 -13.68 0.29 -13.75
CA ALA A 178 -14.05 1.33 -12.79
C ALA A 178 -14.90 2.44 -13.43
N MET A 179 -14.63 2.80 -14.71
CA MET A 179 -15.46 3.77 -15.42
C MET A 179 -16.90 3.29 -15.60
N ILE A 180 -17.11 2.04 -16.05
CA ILE A 180 -18.48 1.54 -16.25
C ILE A 180 -19.21 1.41 -14.92
N ILE A 181 -18.54 1.02 -13.83
CA ILE A 181 -19.13 1.03 -12.48
C ILE A 181 -19.60 2.44 -12.08
N ASN A 182 -18.80 3.47 -12.33
CA ASN A 182 -19.20 4.86 -12.04
C ASN A 182 -20.41 5.32 -12.88
N ILE A 183 -20.64 4.72 -14.06
CA ILE A 183 -21.82 4.99 -14.90
C ILE A 183 -23.04 4.26 -14.31
N LEU A 184 -22.89 2.96 -14.00
CA LEU A 184 -23.95 2.12 -13.44
C LEU A 184 -24.43 2.59 -12.06
N ALA A 185 -23.53 3.11 -11.23
CA ALA A 185 -23.88 3.63 -9.90
C ALA A 185 -24.80 4.86 -9.95
N LYS A 186 -24.93 5.52 -11.11
CA LYS A 186 -25.84 6.66 -11.29
C LYS A 186 -27.21 6.24 -11.85
N GLU A 187 -27.39 4.96 -12.16
CA GLU A 187 -28.61 4.46 -12.76
C GLU A 187 -29.66 4.13 -11.71
N ASP A 188 -30.93 4.39 -12.05
CA ASP A 188 -32.06 3.95 -11.24
C ASP A 188 -32.48 2.52 -11.62
N TRP A 189 -32.09 1.57 -10.76
CA TRP A 189 -32.40 0.15 -10.92
C TRP A 189 -33.84 -0.20 -10.54
N ASN A 190 -34.61 0.72 -9.93
CA ASN A 190 -36.00 0.49 -9.53
C ASN A 190 -37.04 0.93 -10.57
N ASP A 191 -36.62 1.49 -11.71
CA ASP A 191 -37.55 1.87 -12.76
C ASP A 191 -38.16 0.62 -13.45
N ASP A 192 -39.49 0.48 -13.37
CA ASP A 192 -40.37 -0.62 -13.82
C ASP A 192 -40.32 -0.93 -15.34
N SER A 193 -39.40 -0.30 -16.08
CA SER A 193 -39.13 -0.52 -17.50
C SER A 193 -38.40 -1.84 -17.80
N HIS A 194 -38.73 -2.92 -17.06
CA HIS A 194 -38.19 -4.25 -17.29
C HIS A 194 -38.81 -4.88 -18.54
N VAL A 195 -38.03 -4.90 -19.62
CA VAL A 195 -38.32 -5.79 -20.74
C VAL A 195 -38.07 -7.21 -20.23
N GLU A 196 -39.08 -8.08 -20.30
CA GLU A 196 -38.90 -9.49 -19.94
C GLU A 196 -37.64 -10.05 -20.63
N PRO A 197 -36.76 -10.77 -19.91
CA PRO A 197 -35.54 -11.29 -20.49
C PRO A 197 -35.93 -12.20 -21.65
N VAL A 198 -35.55 -11.78 -22.87
CA VAL A 198 -36.03 -12.31 -24.14
C VAL A 198 -35.87 -13.84 -24.23
N HIS A 199 -34.99 -14.45 -23.40
CA HIS A 199 -34.84 -15.90 -23.29
C HIS A 199 -34.57 -16.43 -21.86
N LYS A 200 -35.46 -16.21 -20.89
CA LYS A 200 -35.35 -16.80 -19.53
C LYS A 200 -35.02 -18.30 -19.52
N PHE A 201 -35.65 -19.07 -20.42
CA PHE A 201 -35.43 -20.51 -20.57
C PHE A 201 -33.98 -20.88 -20.92
N GLU A 202 -33.29 -20.04 -21.72
CA GLU A 202 -31.90 -20.29 -22.06
C GLU A 202 -31.00 -20.07 -20.84
N ILE A 203 -31.22 -18.99 -20.08
CA ILE A 203 -30.48 -18.70 -18.85
C ILE A 203 -30.59 -19.87 -17.87
N ASP A 204 -31.80 -20.41 -17.66
CA ASP A 204 -32.04 -21.59 -16.81
C ASP A 204 -31.27 -22.83 -17.31
N ARG A 205 -31.24 -23.07 -18.62
CA ARG A 205 -30.45 -24.17 -19.21
C ARG A 205 -28.96 -24.00 -18.94
N LYS A 206 -28.43 -22.77 -19.00
CA LYS A 206 -27.02 -22.50 -18.73
C LYS A 206 -26.68 -22.67 -17.24
N ILE A 207 -27.56 -22.23 -16.33
CA ILE A 207 -27.42 -22.44 -14.88
C ILE A 207 -27.34 -23.94 -14.58
N LEU A 208 -28.27 -24.73 -15.13
CA LEU A 208 -28.30 -26.18 -14.94
C LEU A 208 -27.06 -26.87 -15.53
N HIS A 209 -26.64 -26.46 -16.72
CA HIS A 209 -25.46 -27.03 -17.39
C HIS A 209 -24.17 -26.82 -16.59
N ASN A 210 -24.02 -25.66 -15.93
CA ASN A 210 -22.86 -25.34 -15.10
C ASN A 210 -23.03 -25.75 -13.63
N GLN A 211 -24.15 -26.36 -13.24
CA GLN A 211 -24.42 -26.79 -11.87
C GLN A 211 -24.29 -25.63 -10.86
N LEU A 212 -24.89 -24.48 -11.18
CA LEU A 212 -24.89 -23.30 -10.31
C LEU A 212 -26.11 -23.36 -9.38
N ASP A 213 -25.90 -23.73 -8.12
CA ASP A 213 -26.98 -23.86 -7.13
C ASP A 213 -27.16 -22.56 -6.34
N LYS A 214 -26.07 -21.95 -5.87
CA LYS A 214 -26.11 -20.73 -5.04
C LYS A 214 -26.19 -19.46 -5.88
N ALA A 215 -25.41 -19.39 -6.96
CA ALA A 215 -25.39 -18.25 -7.87
C ALA A 215 -26.69 -18.10 -8.65
N LYS A 216 -27.52 -19.15 -8.73
CA LYS A 216 -28.81 -19.16 -9.40
C LYS A 216 -29.70 -17.98 -8.98
N CYS A 217 -29.92 -17.80 -7.67
CA CYS A 217 -30.81 -16.75 -7.17
C CYS A 217 -30.38 -15.36 -7.65
N LEU A 218 -29.07 -15.10 -7.60
CA LEU A 218 -28.47 -13.83 -8.00
C LEU A 218 -28.53 -13.62 -9.52
N ILE A 219 -28.31 -14.68 -10.31
CA ILE A 219 -28.44 -14.62 -11.77
C ILE A 219 -29.90 -14.35 -12.16
N GLU A 220 -30.87 -15.04 -11.56
CA GLU A 220 -32.29 -14.85 -11.84
C GLU A 220 -32.77 -13.44 -11.47
N GLU A 221 -32.28 -12.87 -10.38
CA GLU A 221 -32.61 -11.52 -9.94
C GLU A 221 -32.06 -10.46 -10.91
N TYR A 222 -30.76 -10.53 -11.23
CA TYR A 222 -30.11 -9.46 -11.99
C TYR A 222 -30.13 -9.66 -13.51
N CYS A 223 -30.57 -10.81 -14.03
CA CYS A 223 -30.72 -11.00 -15.48
C CYS A 223 -31.74 -10.04 -16.11
N LEU A 224 -32.70 -9.54 -15.33
CA LEU A 224 -33.71 -8.56 -15.76
C LEU A 224 -33.08 -7.23 -16.18
N TYR A 225 -31.88 -6.94 -15.69
CA TYR A 225 -31.14 -5.72 -15.97
C TYR A 225 -30.31 -5.77 -17.26
N HIS A 226 -30.23 -6.92 -17.95
CA HIS A 226 -29.42 -7.10 -19.15
C HIS A 226 -29.65 -6.02 -20.22
N GLY A 227 -30.91 -5.67 -20.50
CA GLY A 227 -31.24 -4.63 -21.48
C GLY A 227 -30.76 -3.23 -21.07
N LYS A 228 -30.86 -2.89 -19.78
CA LYS A 228 -30.35 -1.62 -19.25
C LYS A 228 -28.82 -1.59 -19.33
N VAL A 229 -28.14 -2.68 -18.96
CA VAL A 229 -26.68 -2.81 -19.07
C VAL A 229 -26.20 -2.69 -20.52
N ASP A 230 -26.93 -3.27 -21.48
CA ASP A 230 -26.61 -3.15 -22.92
C ASP A 230 -26.69 -1.70 -23.42
N SER A 231 -27.71 -0.95 -22.98
CA SER A 231 -27.82 0.48 -23.24
C SER A 231 -26.64 1.27 -22.65
N LYS A 232 -26.22 0.95 -21.42
CA LYS A 232 -25.06 1.59 -20.78
C LYS A 232 -23.74 1.22 -21.43
N TYR A 233 -23.57 0.00 -21.93
CA TYR A 233 -22.41 -0.34 -22.73
C TYR A 233 -22.36 0.42 -24.04
N SER A 234 -23.51 0.62 -24.70
CA SER A 234 -23.60 1.43 -25.93
C SER A 234 -23.22 2.88 -25.67
N GLU A 235 -23.69 3.47 -24.56
CA GLU A 235 -23.26 4.79 -24.11
C GLU A 235 -21.75 4.82 -23.83
N PHE A 236 -21.22 3.82 -23.13
CA PHE A 236 -19.80 3.73 -22.78
C PHE A 236 -18.88 3.59 -24.00
N ASP A 237 -19.32 2.85 -25.03
CA ASP A 237 -18.60 2.70 -26.30
C ASP A 237 -18.63 3.98 -27.14
N SER A 238 -19.64 4.83 -26.97
CA SER A 238 -19.66 6.16 -27.62
C SER A 238 -18.53 7.07 -27.11
N MET A 239 -17.98 6.80 -25.93
CA MET A 239 -16.87 7.55 -25.32
C MET A 239 -15.48 7.12 -25.84
N GLY A 240 -15.39 6.09 -26.68
CA GLY A 240 -14.13 5.67 -27.30
C GLY A 240 -14.12 4.20 -27.71
N SER A 241 -13.10 3.79 -28.47
CA SER A 241 -13.03 2.43 -28.99
C SER A 241 -12.69 1.38 -27.93
N ASN A 242 -13.28 0.18 -28.07
CA ASN A 242 -13.01 -1.02 -27.27
C ASN A 242 -13.33 -0.91 -25.77
N LYS A 243 -14.22 0.00 -25.37
CA LYS A 243 -14.51 0.27 -23.96
C LYS A 243 -15.24 -0.92 -23.32
N SER A 244 -16.45 -1.26 -23.75
CA SER A 244 -17.22 -2.42 -23.27
C SER A 244 -16.47 -3.74 -23.53
N THR A 245 -15.87 -3.89 -24.72
CA THR A 245 -15.08 -5.08 -25.09
C THR A 245 -13.95 -5.34 -24.11
N SER A 246 -13.24 -4.30 -23.66
CA SER A 246 -12.16 -4.45 -22.68
C SER A 246 -12.66 -4.84 -21.29
N VAL A 247 -13.84 -4.39 -20.89
CA VAL A 247 -14.50 -4.77 -19.63
C VAL A 247 -14.88 -6.25 -19.67
N LEU A 248 -15.59 -6.69 -20.71
CA LEU A 248 -15.99 -8.08 -20.88
C LEU A 248 -14.78 -9.02 -21.00
N ALA A 249 -13.73 -8.60 -21.73
CA ALA A 249 -12.48 -9.35 -21.82
C ALA A 249 -11.77 -9.47 -20.46
N LYS A 250 -11.81 -8.42 -19.64
CA LYS A 250 -11.27 -8.44 -18.28
C LYS A 250 -12.04 -9.44 -17.41
N ILE A 251 -13.37 -9.37 -17.38
CA ILE A 251 -14.22 -10.30 -16.62
C ILE A 251 -13.94 -11.75 -17.04
N LYS A 252 -13.92 -12.02 -18.36
CA LYS A 252 -13.57 -13.34 -18.91
C LYS A 252 -12.20 -13.82 -18.46
N ARG A 253 -11.19 -12.94 -18.46
CA ARG A 253 -9.84 -13.30 -18.00
C ARG A 253 -9.82 -13.68 -16.53
N GLU A 254 -10.51 -12.93 -15.68
CA GLU A 254 -10.56 -13.26 -14.25
C GLU A 254 -11.30 -14.57 -13.99
N TYR A 255 -12.37 -14.85 -14.74
CA TYR A 255 -13.03 -16.15 -14.74
C TYR A 255 -12.09 -17.28 -15.15
N LEU A 256 -11.34 -17.14 -16.25
CA LEU A 256 -10.39 -18.16 -16.70
C LEU A 256 -9.29 -18.43 -15.67
N ASN A 257 -8.82 -17.40 -14.96
CA ASN A 257 -7.85 -17.56 -13.88
C ASN A 257 -8.40 -18.32 -12.66
N LYS A 258 -9.73 -18.36 -12.50
CA LYS A 258 -10.43 -19.00 -11.38
C LYS A 258 -11.16 -20.28 -11.76
N LYS A 259 -11.25 -20.62 -13.05
CA LYS A 259 -12.08 -21.72 -13.56
C LYS A 259 -11.84 -23.05 -12.83
N ASP A 260 -10.60 -23.32 -12.44
CA ASP A 260 -10.20 -24.58 -11.80
C ASP A 260 -10.01 -24.46 -10.28
N SER A 261 -10.44 -23.36 -9.65
CA SER A 261 -10.15 -23.09 -8.22
C SER A 261 -11.16 -23.65 -7.22
N GLY A 262 -12.27 -24.23 -7.69
CA GLY A 262 -13.32 -24.75 -6.81
C GLY A 262 -14.58 -25.17 -7.55
N SER A 263 -15.69 -25.28 -6.83
CA SER A 263 -17.02 -25.52 -7.40
C SER A 263 -17.46 -24.36 -8.31
N PRO A 264 -18.36 -24.58 -9.29
CA PRO A 264 -18.85 -23.54 -10.18
C PRO A 264 -19.40 -22.30 -9.45
N ASP A 265 -20.11 -22.48 -8.34
CA ASP A 265 -20.56 -21.40 -7.47
C ASP A 265 -19.40 -20.63 -6.84
N GLU A 266 -18.41 -21.33 -6.27
CA GLU A 266 -17.21 -20.68 -5.68
C GLU A 266 -16.44 -19.90 -6.74
N VAL A 267 -16.33 -20.44 -7.96
CA VAL A 267 -15.72 -19.73 -9.08
C VAL A 267 -16.50 -18.45 -9.39
N PHE A 268 -17.82 -18.52 -9.48
CA PHE A 268 -18.68 -17.37 -9.75
C PHE A 268 -18.48 -16.25 -8.73
N PHE A 269 -18.59 -16.56 -7.44
CA PHE A 269 -18.41 -15.57 -6.37
C PHE A 269 -16.95 -15.08 -6.26
N SER A 270 -15.97 -15.94 -6.53
CA SER A 270 -14.57 -15.51 -6.54
C SER A 270 -14.28 -14.47 -7.64
N VAL A 271 -14.98 -14.54 -8.78
CA VAL A 271 -14.86 -13.55 -9.85
C VAL A 271 -15.41 -12.21 -9.38
N ILE A 272 -16.56 -12.18 -8.70
CA ILE A 272 -17.15 -10.97 -8.11
C ILE A 272 -16.14 -10.31 -7.15
N GLU A 273 -15.61 -11.06 -6.19
CA GLU A 273 -14.66 -10.53 -5.20
C GLU A 273 -13.37 -9.99 -5.84
N VAL A 274 -12.82 -10.69 -6.84
CA VAL A 274 -11.62 -10.24 -7.56
C VAL A 274 -11.89 -8.96 -8.34
N LEU A 275 -13.06 -8.84 -8.98
CA LEU A 275 -13.43 -7.63 -9.71
C LEU A 275 -13.64 -6.45 -8.76
N LYS A 276 -14.26 -6.68 -7.60
CA LYS A 276 -14.45 -5.69 -6.53
C LYS A 276 -13.12 -5.11 -6.05
N GLY A 277 -12.17 -5.97 -5.70
CA GLY A 277 -10.81 -5.53 -5.34
C GLY A 277 -10.18 -4.68 -6.44
N LYS A 278 -10.28 -5.11 -7.70
CA LYS A 278 -9.69 -4.39 -8.85
C LYS A 278 -10.32 -3.03 -9.11
N VAL A 279 -11.62 -2.87 -8.86
CA VAL A 279 -12.29 -1.56 -8.98
C VAL A 279 -11.79 -0.62 -7.90
N ILE A 280 -11.75 -1.06 -6.64
CA ILE A 280 -11.26 -0.27 -5.49
C ILE A 280 -9.77 0.13 -5.67
N GLU A 281 -8.99 -0.73 -6.31
CA GLU A 281 -7.60 -0.49 -6.65
C GLU A 281 -7.39 0.45 -7.87
N SER A 282 -8.43 0.80 -8.62
CA SER A 282 -8.30 1.66 -9.81
C SER A 282 -8.21 3.15 -9.45
N ALA A 283 -7.45 3.95 -10.21
CA ALA A 283 -7.27 5.39 -9.92
C ALA A 283 -8.52 6.21 -10.17
N ASN A 284 -9.30 5.82 -11.17
CA ASN A 284 -10.50 6.50 -11.63
C ASN A 284 -11.80 5.99 -10.96
N TYR A 285 -11.71 5.19 -9.90
CA TYR A 285 -12.87 4.77 -9.13
C TYR A 285 -13.41 5.93 -8.29
N SER A 286 -14.69 6.25 -8.46
CA SER A 286 -15.37 7.23 -7.60
C SER A 286 -15.90 6.49 -6.38
N GLN A 287 -15.49 6.92 -5.19
CA GLN A 287 -15.88 6.23 -3.95
C GLN A 287 -17.40 6.31 -3.76
N ILE A 288 -18.08 5.19 -3.96
CA ILE A 288 -19.51 4.98 -3.68
C ILE A 288 -19.67 4.07 -2.45
N PRO A 289 -20.85 4.05 -1.81
CA PRO A 289 -21.19 3.08 -0.77
C PRO A 289 -20.92 1.64 -1.19
N ILE A 290 -20.50 0.81 -0.23
CA ILE A 290 -20.08 -0.57 -0.51
C ILE A 290 -21.20 -1.41 -1.11
N ASP A 291 -22.43 -1.21 -0.65
CA ASP A 291 -23.62 -1.92 -1.11
C ASP A 291 -23.96 -1.57 -2.57
N GLU A 292 -23.76 -0.30 -2.97
CA GLU A 292 -23.95 0.15 -4.36
C GLU A 292 -22.89 -0.44 -5.29
N LEU A 293 -21.64 -0.56 -4.82
CA LEU A 293 -20.56 -1.20 -5.57
C LEU A 293 -20.84 -2.68 -5.79
N GLU A 294 -21.25 -3.40 -4.74
CA GLU A 294 -21.60 -4.82 -4.81
C GLU A 294 -22.71 -5.05 -5.83
N LEU A 295 -23.81 -4.29 -5.75
CA LEU A 295 -24.90 -4.34 -6.71
C LEU A 295 -24.42 -4.16 -8.16
N CYS A 296 -23.61 -3.14 -8.43
CA CYS A 296 -23.13 -2.86 -9.79
C CYS A 296 -22.23 -3.98 -10.34
N ILE A 297 -21.38 -4.58 -9.48
CA ILE A 297 -20.51 -5.68 -9.88
C ILE A 297 -21.32 -6.94 -10.16
N ASP A 298 -22.28 -7.26 -9.30
CA ASP A 298 -23.14 -8.42 -9.46
C ASP A 298 -23.91 -8.36 -10.77
N ILE A 299 -24.51 -7.21 -11.08
CA ILE A 299 -25.18 -6.94 -12.35
C ILE A 299 -24.24 -7.17 -13.55
N LEU A 300 -23.00 -6.66 -13.49
CA LEU A 300 -22.02 -6.83 -14.57
C LEU A 300 -21.57 -8.28 -14.76
N VAL A 301 -21.37 -9.01 -13.68
CA VAL A 301 -20.97 -10.43 -13.74
C VAL A 301 -22.11 -11.28 -14.29
N VAL A 302 -23.35 -11.00 -13.88
CA VAL A 302 -24.55 -11.65 -14.45
C VAL A 302 -24.71 -11.32 -15.93
N ASP A 303 -24.52 -10.07 -16.34
CA ASP A 303 -24.54 -9.71 -17.77
C ASP A 303 -23.45 -10.46 -18.56
N ALA A 304 -22.22 -10.55 -18.03
CA ALA A 304 -21.14 -11.33 -18.63
C ALA A 304 -21.47 -12.83 -18.74
N PHE A 305 -22.24 -13.37 -17.78
CA PHE A 305 -22.77 -14.73 -17.83
C PHE A 305 -23.76 -14.90 -18.99
N ILE A 306 -24.71 -13.97 -19.14
CA ILE A 306 -25.71 -13.98 -20.22
C ILE A 306 -25.02 -13.90 -21.59
N ARG A 307 -24.03 -13.00 -21.74
CA ARG A 307 -23.22 -12.80 -22.97
C ARG A 307 -22.18 -13.90 -23.25
N CYS A 308 -22.24 -15.03 -22.56
CA CYS A 308 -21.31 -16.16 -22.72
C CYS A 308 -19.82 -15.80 -22.54
N LYS A 309 -19.52 -14.77 -21.74
CA LYS A 309 -18.13 -14.38 -21.46
C LYS A 309 -17.55 -15.16 -20.29
N ILE A 310 -18.42 -15.66 -19.41
CA ILE A 310 -18.09 -16.57 -18.30
C ILE A 310 -19.04 -17.77 -18.30
N MET A 311 -18.59 -18.87 -17.67
CA MET A 311 -19.26 -20.17 -17.62
C MET A 311 -19.47 -20.81 -19.01
N GLU A 312 -19.61 -22.13 -19.05
CA GLU A 312 -19.76 -22.87 -20.31
C GLU A 312 -21.17 -22.70 -20.87
N SER A 313 -21.28 -22.55 -22.20
CA SER A 313 -22.57 -22.39 -22.86
C SER A 313 -23.04 -23.74 -23.41
N PRO A 314 -24.31 -24.14 -23.17
CA PRO A 314 -24.89 -25.32 -23.79
C PRO A 314 -24.86 -25.24 -25.33
N GLU A 315 -24.88 -26.39 -26.00
CA GLU A 315 -25.00 -26.43 -27.47
C GLU A 315 -26.28 -25.70 -27.94
N GLY A 316 -26.13 -24.79 -28.91
CA GLY A 316 -27.24 -24.01 -29.50
C GLY A 316 -27.68 -22.78 -28.71
N TYR A 317 -26.89 -22.32 -27.73
CA TYR A 317 -27.25 -21.17 -26.89
C TYR A 317 -27.35 -19.85 -27.68
N MET A 318 -28.52 -19.22 -27.66
CA MET A 318 -28.86 -18.12 -28.59
C MET A 318 -28.10 -16.80 -28.34
N TYR A 319 -27.51 -16.59 -27.16
CA TYR A 319 -26.67 -15.41 -26.87
C TYR A 319 -25.19 -15.57 -27.26
N ALA A 320 -24.81 -16.67 -27.92
CA ALA A 320 -23.43 -16.89 -28.34
C ALA A 320 -22.98 -16.00 -29.52
N ALA A 321 -23.90 -15.25 -30.14
CA ALA A 321 -23.68 -14.50 -31.38
C ALA A 321 -23.84 -12.97 -31.28
N SER A 322 -23.88 -12.40 -30.07
CA SER A 322 -23.91 -10.94 -29.84
C SER A 322 -22.67 -10.41 -29.09
#